data_AF-A0A8X8LCW9-F1
#
_entry.id   AF-A0A8X8LCW9-F1
#
_cell.length_a   1.000
_cell.length_b   1.000
_cell.length_c   1.000
_cell.angle_alpha   90.00
_cell.angle_beta   90.00
_cell.angle_gamma   90.00
#
_symmetry.space_group_name_H-M   'P 1'
#
loop_
_entity.id
_entity.type
_entity.pdbx_description
1 polymer ?
#
loop_
_entity_poly.entity_id
_entity_poly.type
_entity_poly.pdbx_seq_one_letter_code
_entity_poly.pdbx_strand_id
1 'polypeptide(L)' 'MWYGSEKKEQANVVYSCPMKCEGDKTYDKPGKCPKCGMALKEQKDDHSNHKH' A
#
# COMPACT_ATOMS: atom_id res chain seq x y z
N MET A 1 28.66 -8.27 21.52
CA MET A 1 27.73 -8.51 20.39
C MET A 1 26.50 -7.64 20.61
N TRP A 2 26.40 -6.51 19.92
CA TRP A 2 25.35 -5.49 20.09
C TRP A 2 24.26 -5.70 19.05
N TYR A 3 23.07 -6.09 19.50
CA TYR A 3 21.93 -6.51 18.69
C TYR A 3 21.05 -5.30 18.30
N GLY A 4 20.87 -5.13 16.98
CA GLY A 4 19.67 -4.62 16.28
C GLY A 4 18.97 -3.34 16.75
N SER A 5 19.19 -2.24 16.03
CA SER A 5 18.42 -1.00 16.17
C SER A 5 17.30 -0.91 15.11
N GLU A 6 16.11 -1.33 15.53
CA GLU A 6 14.82 -0.62 15.39
C GLU A 6 14.59 0.21 14.12
N LYS A 7 13.99 -0.40 13.10
CA LYS A 7 13.31 0.34 12.02
C LYS A 7 11.83 0.45 12.34
N LYS A 8 11.38 1.67 12.64
CA LYS A 8 9.97 2.02 12.72
C LYS A 8 9.35 1.83 11.34
N GLU A 9 8.59 0.76 11.22
CA GLU A 9 7.76 0.43 10.07
C GLU A 9 6.66 1.49 9.94
N GLN A 10 6.90 2.49 9.10
CA GLN A 10 5.86 3.44 8.70
C GLN A 10 5.00 2.72 7.67
N ALA A 11 3.98 1.99 8.14
CA ALA A 11 2.99 1.38 7.27
C ALA A 11 2.32 2.49 6.44
N ASN A 12 2.73 2.63 5.18
CA ASN A 12 2.08 3.55 4.25
C ASN A 12 0.78 2.87 3.79
N VAL A 13 -0.35 3.42 4.26
CA VAL A 13 -1.66 2.98 3.81
C VAL A 13 -1.88 3.58 2.43
N VAL A 14 -1.69 2.74 1.41
CA VAL A 14 -2.02 3.10 0.03
C VAL A 14 -3.41 2.59 -0.31
N TYR A 15 -3.99 3.10 -1.38
CA TYR A 15 -5.32 2.77 -1.86
C TYR A 15 -5.21 2.35 -3.32
N SER A 16 -5.74 1.19 -3.65
CA SER A 16 -5.69 0.62 -5.00
C SER A 16 -7.09 0.36 -5.54
N CYS A 17 -7.24 0.44 -6.86
CA CYS A 17 -8.49 0.10 -7.52
C CYS A 17 -8.64 -1.44 -7.57
N PRO A 18 -9.73 -2.02 -7.02
CA PRO A 18 -9.91 -3.48 -6.96
C PRO A 18 -9.97 -4.13 -8.35
N MET A 19 -10.37 -3.38 -9.37
CA MET A 19 -10.40 -3.86 -10.76
C MET A 19 -9.06 -3.67 -11.50
N LYS A 20 -8.04 -3.10 -10.83
CA LYS A 20 -6.76 -2.73 -11.45
C LYS A 20 -6.93 -1.93 -12.75
N CYS A 21 -7.93 -1.04 -12.80
CA CYS A 21 -8.17 -0.18 -13.98
C CYS A 21 -6.99 0.75 -14.28
N GLU A 22 -6.14 0.98 -13.29
CA GLU A 22 -4.90 1.75 -13.38
C GLU A 22 -3.65 0.88 -13.25
N GLY A 23 -3.79 -0.45 -13.32
CA GLY A 23 -2.71 -1.42 -13.15
C GLY A 23 -2.17 -1.39 -11.72
N ASP A 24 -0.95 -0.89 -11.59
CA ASP A 24 -0.18 -0.81 -10.33
C ASP A 24 -0.26 0.58 -9.68
N LYS A 25 -1.11 1.47 -10.20
CA LYS A 25 -1.25 2.82 -9.63
C LYS A 25 -1.98 2.76 -8.29
N THR A 26 -1.27 3.19 -7.26
CA THR A 26 -1.76 3.32 -5.89
C THR A 26 -1.92 4.79 -5.51
N TYR A 27 -2.75 5.06 -4.52
CA TYR A 27 -3.09 6.40 -4.04
C TYR A 27 -2.83 6.49 -2.54
N ASP A 28 -2.29 7.59 -2.04
CA ASP A 28 -2.06 7.78 -0.59
C ASP A 28 -3.33 8.25 0.17
N LYS A 29 -4.46 8.42 -0.54
CA LYS A 29 -5.69 8.97 0.02
C LYS A 29 -6.92 8.12 -0.32
N PRO A 30 -7.88 8.00 0.61
CA PRO A 30 -9.16 7.37 0.33
C PRO A 30 -9.93 8.20 -0.69
N GLY A 31 -10.52 7.52 -1.68
CA GLY A 31 -11.23 8.20 -2.77
C GLY A 31 -11.97 7.24 -3.70
N LYS A 32 -12.45 7.77 -4.82
CA LYS A 32 -13.03 6.98 -5.91
C LYS A 32 -12.04 6.91 -7.07
N CYS A 33 -11.93 5.74 -7.70
CA CYS A 33 -11.09 5.55 -8.87
C CYS A 33 -11.63 6.38 -10.05
N PRO A 34 -10.82 7.23 -10.70
CA PRO A 34 -11.26 8.07 -11.82
C PRO A 34 -11.57 7.26 -13.09
N LYS A 35 -11.13 5.99 -13.18
CA LYS A 35 -11.41 5.11 -14.34
C LYS A 35 -12.80 4.50 -14.29
N CYS A 36 -13.20 3.96 -13.13
CA CYS A 36 -14.42 3.17 -12.98
C CYS A 36 -15.44 3.79 -12.01
N GLY A 37 -15.08 4.86 -11.29
CA GLY A 37 -15.95 5.52 -10.31
C GLY A 37 -16.17 4.73 -9.01
N MET A 38 -15.61 3.53 -8.89
CA MET A 38 -15.71 2.71 -7.68
C MET A 38 -14.82 3.22 -6.56
N ALA A 39 -15.15 2.89 -5.31
CA ALA A 39 -14.32 3.24 -4.15
C ALA A 39 -12.97 2.50 -4.22
N LEU A 40 -11.88 3.24 -4.02
CA LEU A 40 -10.54 2.67 -3.88
C LEU A 40 -10.47 1.86 -2.58
N LYS A 41 -9.84 0.69 -2.62
CA LYS A 41 -9.62 -0.15 -1.43
C LYS A 41 -8.26 0.16 -0.82
N GLU A 42 -8.21 0.27 0.50
CA GLU A 42 -6.95 0.34 1.23
C GLU A 42 -6.15 -0.96 1.00
N GLN A 43 -4.93 -0.79 0.53
CA GLN A 43 -3.88 -1.78 0.51
C GLN A 43 -2.82 -1.29 1.50
N LYS A 44 -2.73 -1.99 2.62
CA LYS A 44 -1.57 -1.87 3.48
C LYS A 44 -0.44 -2.54 2.71
N ASP A 45 0.50 -1.74 2.22
CA ASP A 45 1.74 -2.25 1.70
C ASP A 45 2.54 -2.77 2.89
N ASP A 46 2.21 -3.99 3.29
CA ASP A 46 3.02 -4.79 4.20
C ASP A 46 4.20 -5.27 3.36
N HIS A 47 5.19 -4.40 3.21
CA HIS A 47 6.52 -4.82 2.77
C HIS A 47 7.19 -5.63 3.90
N SER A 48 6.53 -6.72 4.30
CA SER A 48 7.13 -7.84 5.01
C SER A 48 8.27 -8.34 4.12
N ASN A 49 9.44 -7.81 4.42
CA ASN A 49 10.71 -8.25 3.91
C ASN A 49 10.85 -9.74 4.25
N HIS A 50 10.40 -10.58 3.32
CA HIS A 50 10.80 -11.97 3.20
C HIS A 50 12.33 -11.96 3.07
N LYS A 51 13.01 -12.18 4.19
CA LYS A 51 14.44 -12.44 4.23
C LYS A 51 14.64 -13.88 3.73
N HIS A 52 15.27 -14.05 2.57
CA HIS A 52 15.92 -15.31 2.22
C HIS A 52 17.34 -15.26 2.81
#